data_AF-A0A9R0EPC3-F1
#
_entry.id   AF-A0A9R0EPC3-F1
#
_cell.length_a   1.000
_cell.length_b   1.000
_cell.length_c   1.000
_cell.angle_alpha   90.00
_cell.angle_beta   90.00
_cell.angle_gamma   90.00
#
_symmetry.space_group_name_H-M   'P 1'
#
loop_
_entity.id
_entity.type
_entity.pdbx_description
1 polymer ?
#
loop_
_entity_poly.entity_id
_entity_poly.type
_entity_poly.pdbx_seq_one_letter_code
_entity_poly.pdbx_strand_id
1 'polypeptide(L)'
;MPSRQRETAVSMPLTPSRSDLYWRRIFEKYDKDKDGRISYVELKEIINSVEYQHDLPDNVVDKIMDLADRDNSGYLDFNEFVAMMQNPDLKAVFGHFVARYVHSIIPHRGPVDTTDGTYEEEYSCWPPAVCMIFISLVEIILFCYDAAHGHTQGDGTIGQLFIYNPHKRQEAWRFITYMLVHVGVVHLLVNLLVQLFLGVPLEMVHRWWRVVLVYLAGVAAGSLATSLTDPKVYLAGASGGVYALIAAHIATIIMNWSEMEFAIIQLLVFVLLAAVDIGTAVYDRYWRHVNQNIGYVAHLAGAVAGLLVGIGVLRNLEKRKWEKRLWWAAVVIYCSLMAAGILANIFWTERFQKSH
;
A
#
# COMPACT_ATOMS: atom_id res chain seq x y z
N MET A 1 -44.40 62.98 4.82
CA MET A 1 -44.84 61.72 5.48
C MET A 1 -45.49 60.87 4.42
N PRO A 2 -44.77 59.86 3.89
CA PRO A 2 -45.13 58.49 4.24
C PRO A 2 -43.94 57.60 4.60
N SER A 3 -44.27 56.55 5.35
CA SER A 3 -43.48 55.55 6.05
C SER A 3 -42.61 54.64 5.16
N ARG A 4 -41.31 54.54 5.47
CA ARG A 4 -40.45 53.43 5.00
C ARG A 4 -40.61 52.22 5.92
N GLN A 5 -41.11 51.12 5.35
CA GLN A 5 -41.08 49.79 5.97
C GLN A 5 -39.61 49.34 6.14
N ARG A 6 -39.28 48.79 7.31
CA ARG A 6 -38.00 48.13 7.59
C ARG A 6 -38.00 46.74 6.93
N GLU A 7 -37.06 46.49 6.04
CA GLU A 7 -36.71 45.14 5.59
C GLU A 7 -36.16 44.34 6.77
N THR A 8 -36.87 43.27 7.13
CA THR A 8 -36.40 42.24 8.06
C THR A 8 -35.31 41.43 7.38
N ALA A 9 -34.08 41.52 7.89
CA ALA A 9 -32.98 40.65 7.47
C ALA A 9 -33.34 39.19 7.80
N VAL A 10 -33.53 38.39 6.76
CA VAL A 10 -33.68 36.93 6.87
C VAL A 10 -32.30 36.36 7.18
N SER A 11 -32.11 35.82 8.39
CA SER A 11 -30.89 35.08 8.73
C SER A 11 -30.91 33.73 8.03
N MET A 12 -30.12 33.58 6.96
CA MET A 12 -29.80 32.27 6.40
C MET A 12 -29.04 31.45 7.45
N PRO A 13 -29.43 30.19 7.75
CA PRO A 13 -28.62 29.32 8.58
C PRO A 13 -27.29 29.03 7.87
N LEU A 14 -26.18 29.28 8.55
CA LEU A 14 -24.84 28.94 8.08
C LEU A 14 -24.80 27.43 7.85
N THR A 15 -24.49 27.02 6.62
CA THR A 15 -24.24 25.62 6.30
C THR A 15 -22.92 25.19 6.96
N PRO A 16 -22.86 24.01 7.61
CA PRO A 16 -21.61 23.55 8.23
C PRO A 16 -20.51 23.41 7.20
N SER A 17 -19.27 23.74 7.57
CA SER A 17 -18.13 23.58 6.66
C SER A 17 -17.91 22.09 6.32
N ARG A 18 -17.25 21.81 5.18
CA ARG A 18 -16.95 20.42 4.77
C ARG A 18 -16.12 19.66 5.81
N SER A 19 -15.26 20.35 6.55
CA SER A 19 -14.49 19.79 7.66
C SER A 19 -15.38 19.40 8.84
N ASP A 20 -16.37 20.21 9.18
CA ASP A 20 -17.27 19.93 10.31
C ASP A 20 -18.11 18.68 10.05
N LEU A 21 -18.57 18.49 8.81
CA LEU A 21 -19.30 17.29 8.41
C LEU A 21 -18.45 16.02 8.43
N TYR A 22 -17.15 16.12 8.17
CA TYR A 22 -16.23 14.98 8.24
C TYR A 22 -16.00 14.56 9.70
N TRP A 23 -15.67 15.51 10.57
CA TRP A 23 -15.43 15.23 11.98
C TRP A 23 -16.68 14.73 12.69
N ARG A 24 -17.86 15.23 12.30
CA ARG A 24 -19.14 14.79 12.86
C ARG A 24 -19.44 13.33 12.58
N ARG A 25 -19.10 12.83 11.39
CA ARG A 25 -19.25 11.40 11.06
C ARG A 25 -18.31 10.52 11.87
N ILE A 26 -17.11 10.99 12.19
CA ILE A 26 -16.16 10.25 13.02
C ILE A 26 -16.63 10.25 14.46
N PHE A 27 -17.06 11.40 14.98
CA PHE A 27 -17.63 11.54 16.31
C PHE A 27 -18.83 10.59 16.52
N GLU A 28 -19.81 10.63 15.62
CA GLU A 28 -21.00 9.77 15.66
C GLU A 28 -20.72 8.27 15.48
N LYS A 29 -19.54 7.91 14.94
CA LYS A 29 -19.12 6.50 14.80
C LYS A 29 -18.64 5.92 16.13
N TYR A 30 -18.07 6.75 16.99
CA TYR A 30 -17.42 6.32 18.22
C TYR A 30 -18.19 6.68 19.49
N ASP A 31 -19.12 7.63 19.41
CA ASP A 31 -20.22 7.83 20.36
C ASP A 31 -21.20 6.65 20.22
N LYS A 32 -20.92 5.55 20.95
CA LYS A 32 -21.65 4.28 20.79
C LYS A 32 -23.01 4.34 21.46
N ASP A 33 -23.10 5.04 22.58
CA ASP A 33 -24.34 5.20 23.33
C ASP A 33 -25.20 6.38 22.83
N LYS A 34 -24.66 7.19 21.90
CA LYS A 34 -25.32 8.33 21.24
C LYS A 34 -25.72 9.42 22.22
N ASP A 35 -24.96 9.59 23.29
CA ASP A 35 -25.20 10.61 24.29
C ASP A 35 -24.70 12.00 23.84
N GLY A 36 -24.03 12.07 22.69
CA GLY A 36 -23.50 13.29 22.10
C GLY A 36 -22.14 13.70 22.66
N ARG A 37 -21.47 12.82 23.41
CA ARG A 37 -20.16 13.00 24.01
C ARG A 37 -19.31 11.75 23.81
N ILE A 38 -17.99 11.86 23.97
CA ILE A 38 -17.08 10.72 23.95
C ILE A 38 -16.53 10.53 25.36
N SER A 39 -16.86 9.41 25.98
CA SER A 39 -16.34 9.05 27.31
C SER A 39 -14.87 8.63 27.25
N TYR A 40 -14.20 8.59 28.41
CA TYR A 40 -12.86 8.01 28.53
C TYR A 40 -12.76 6.60 27.95
N VAL A 41 -13.79 5.76 28.15
CA VAL A 41 -13.82 4.39 27.64
C VAL A 41 -13.94 4.37 26.14
N GLU A 42 -14.79 5.22 25.55
CA GLU A 42 -14.94 5.34 24.11
C GLU A 42 -13.71 5.98 23.47
N LEU A 43 -13.07 6.96 24.10
CA LEU A 43 -11.79 7.51 23.63
C LEU A 43 -10.67 6.48 23.72
N LYS A 44 -10.61 5.73 24.82
CA LYS A 44 -9.70 4.59 24.98
C LYS A 44 -10.00 3.53 23.93
N GLU A 45 -11.25 3.33 23.52
CA GLU A 45 -11.62 2.47 22.39
C GLU A 45 -11.35 3.10 21.03
N ILE A 46 -11.34 4.43 20.86
CA ILE A 46 -10.85 5.08 19.63
C ILE A 46 -9.36 4.81 19.49
N ILE A 47 -8.62 5.01 20.57
CA ILE A 47 -7.17 4.85 20.67
C ILE A 47 -6.76 3.36 20.71
N ASN A 48 -7.61 2.46 21.23
CA ASN A 48 -7.37 1.01 21.26
C ASN A 48 -8.24 0.23 20.27
N SER A 49 -8.97 0.91 19.40
CA SER A 49 -9.58 0.27 18.23
C SER A 49 -8.46 -0.30 17.38
N VAL A 50 -8.77 -1.38 16.68
CA VAL A 50 -7.87 -2.46 16.21
C VAL A 50 -6.64 -2.02 15.39
N GLU A 51 -6.45 -0.72 15.11
CA GLU A 51 -5.30 -0.13 14.42
C GLU A 51 -4.12 0.32 15.32
N TYR A 52 -4.27 0.44 16.65
CA TYR A 52 -3.23 1.07 17.51
C TYR A 52 -2.93 0.31 18.82
N GLN A 53 -3.35 -0.94 18.91
CA GLN A 53 -3.44 -1.71 20.18
C GLN A 53 -2.14 -1.98 20.96
N HIS A 54 -0.94 -1.72 20.44
CA HIS A 54 0.28 -2.30 21.04
C HIS A 54 1.40 -1.32 21.46
N ASP A 55 1.30 -0.01 21.25
CA ASP A 55 2.45 0.88 21.49
C ASP A 55 2.16 2.12 22.36
N LEU A 56 0.95 2.26 22.90
CA LEU A 56 0.56 3.44 23.69
C LEU A 56 0.40 3.08 25.17
N PRO A 57 1.27 3.57 26.07
CA PRO A 57 1.08 3.38 27.50
C PRO A 57 -0.21 4.06 27.98
N ASP A 58 -0.91 3.46 28.94
CA ASP A 58 -2.25 3.89 29.41
C ASP A 58 -2.29 5.39 29.81
N ASN A 59 -1.16 5.93 30.26
CA ASN A 59 -1.00 7.33 30.67
C ASN A 59 -1.11 8.36 29.53
N VAL A 60 -1.14 7.93 28.26
CA VAL A 60 -1.30 8.83 27.11
C VAL A 60 -2.75 9.26 26.96
N VAL A 61 -3.71 8.37 27.23
CA VAL A 61 -5.14 8.69 27.19
C VAL A 61 -5.47 9.73 28.27
N ASP A 62 -4.89 9.54 29.46
CA ASP A 62 -5.05 10.48 30.58
C ASP A 62 -4.52 11.87 30.19
N LYS A 63 -3.33 11.95 29.59
CA LYS A 63 -2.77 13.23 29.09
C LYS A 63 -3.60 13.85 27.97
N ILE A 64 -4.17 13.04 27.09
CA ILE A 64 -5.04 13.53 26.01
C ILE A 64 -6.31 14.13 26.60
N MET A 65 -6.92 13.45 27.57
CA MET A 65 -8.08 13.97 28.29
C MET A 65 -7.75 15.26 29.03
N ASP A 66 -6.65 15.30 29.79
CA ASP A 66 -6.20 16.51 30.50
C ASP A 66 -5.97 17.72 29.57
N LEU A 67 -5.65 17.48 28.30
CA LEU A 67 -5.41 18.53 27.30
C LEU A 67 -6.66 18.90 26.48
N ALA A 68 -7.58 17.96 26.29
CA ALA A 68 -8.72 18.09 25.39
C ALA A 68 -10.03 18.46 26.11
N ASP A 69 -10.23 17.94 27.32
CA ASP A 69 -11.39 18.21 28.18
C ASP A 69 -11.19 19.57 28.90
N ARG A 70 -11.66 20.64 28.25
CA ARG A 70 -11.42 22.01 28.75
C ARG A 70 -12.36 22.37 29.89
N ASP A 71 -13.53 21.75 29.92
CA ASP A 71 -14.52 21.98 30.94
C ASP A 71 -14.42 21.01 32.14
N ASN A 72 -13.47 20.05 32.09
CA ASN A 72 -13.25 19.00 33.08
C ASN A 72 -14.51 18.18 33.36
N SER A 73 -15.35 17.97 32.34
CA SER A 73 -16.58 17.20 32.48
C SER A 73 -16.32 15.69 32.59
N GLY A 74 -15.12 15.22 32.22
CA GLY A 74 -14.74 13.81 32.09
C GLY A 74 -15.16 13.20 30.75
N TYR A 75 -15.65 14.01 29.82
CA TYR A 75 -16.12 13.61 28.49
C TYR A 75 -15.64 14.63 27.45
N LEU A 76 -15.52 14.22 26.19
CA LEU A 76 -15.22 15.15 25.09
C LEU A 76 -16.49 15.45 24.32
N ASP A 77 -16.90 16.72 24.30
CA ASP A 77 -17.96 17.15 23.40
C ASP A 77 -17.45 17.28 21.94
N PHE A 78 -18.37 17.48 21.00
CA PHE A 78 -18.02 17.58 19.59
C PHE A 78 -17.01 18.70 19.28
N ASN A 79 -17.10 19.84 19.95
CA ASN A 79 -16.21 20.97 19.72
C ASN A 79 -14.83 20.72 20.32
N GLU A 80 -14.76 20.11 21.51
CA GLU A 80 -13.52 19.69 22.16
C GLU A 80 -12.82 18.60 21.36
N PHE A 81 -13.57 17.63 20.85
CA PHE A 81 -13.04 16.60 19.95
C PHE A 81 -12.45 17.18 18.66
N VAL A 82 -13.16 18.13 18.02
CA VAL A 82 -12.65 18.80 16.82
C VAL A 82 -11.42 19.65 17.15
N ALA A 83 -11.44 20.39 18.25
CA ALA A 83 -10.31 21.21 18.69
C ALA A 83 -9.08 20.36 19.04
N MET A 84 -9.28 19.19 19.63
CA MET A 84 -8.24 18.19 19.91
C MET A 84 -7.61 17.69 18.60
N MET A 85 -8.42 17.28 17.62
CA MET A 85 -7.93 16.80 16.32
C MET A 85 -7.26 17.90 15.48
N GLN A 86 -7.55 19.17 15.77
CA GLN A 86 -6.94 20.33 15.13
C GLN A 86 -5.76 20.92 15.92
N ASN A 87 -5.45 20.39 17.11
CA ASN A 87 -4.36 20.88 17.94
C ASN A 87 -3.00 20.52 17.31
N PRO A 88 -2.11 21.51 17.04
CA PRO A 88 -0.80 21.28 16.45
C PRO A 88 0.08 20.27 17.21
N ASP A 89 -0.03 20.21 18.53
CA ASP A 89 0.78 19.30 19.37
C ASP A 89 0.32 17.84 19.26
N LEU A 90 -0.99 17.59 19.11
CA LEU A 90 -1.53 16.24 18.88
C LEU A 90 -1.41 15.81 17.41
N LYS A 91 -1.49 16.76 16.48
CA LYS A 91 -1.08 16.55 15.09
C LYS A 91 0.41 16.21 14.99
N ALA A 92 1.25 16.74 15.89
CA ALA A 92 2.65 16.37 16.02
C ALA A 92 2.82 14.97 16.63
N VAL A 93 1.94 14.47 17.50
CA VAL A 93 1.99 13.07 17.98
C VAL A 93 1.65 12.09 16.85
N PHE A 94 0.55 12.28 16.12
CA PHE A 94 0.23 11.48 14.92
C PHE A 94 1.29 11.62 13.83
N GLY A 95 1.79 12.85 13.64
CA GLY A 95 2.92 13.15 12.78
C GLY A 95 4.19 12.43 13.23
N HIS A 96 4.43 12.29 14.54
CA HIS A 96 5.59 11.62 15.12
C HIS A 96 5.52 10.10 14.95
N PHE A 97 4.34 9.48 14.99
CA PHE A 97 4.17 8.05 14.71
C PHE A 97 4.35 7.73 13.22
N VAL A 98 3.68 8.50 12.35
CA VAL A 98 3.90 8.40 10.90
C VAL A 98 5.35 8.68 10.57
N ALA A 99 5.95 9.72 11.16
CA ALA A 99 7.36 10.03 11.03
C ALA A 99 8.22 8.88 11.55
N ARG A 100 7.95 8.27 12.70
CA ARG A 100 8.75 7.15 13.25
C ARG A 100 8.67 5.89 12.39
N TYR A 101 7.52 5.60 11.79
CA TYR A 101 7.35 4.53 10.81
C TYR A 101 8.07 4.84 9.48
N VAL A 102 7.93 6.08 8.99
CA VAL A 102 8.67 6.61 7.84
C VAL A 102 10.18 6.51 8.11
N HIS A 103 10.65 7.01 9.25
CA HIS A 103 12.03 6.97 9.73
C HIS A 103 12.56 5.54 9.97
N SER A 104 11.72 4.56 10.28
CA SER A 104 12.14 3.16 10.40
C SER A 104 12.26 2.45 9.05
N ILE A 105 11.53 2.92 8.03
CA ILE A 105 11.57 2.39 6.66
C ILE A 105 12.60 3.11 5.79
N ILE A 106 12.99 4.32 6.19
CA ILE A 106 13.76 5.25 5.36
C ILE A 106 15.07 5.64 6.04
N PRO A 107 16.16 5.76 5.28
CA PRO A 107 17.48 6.05 5.81
C PRO A 107 17.68 7.53 6.13
N HIS A 108 18.45 7.83 7.19
CA HIS A 108 18.84 9.17 7.62
C HIS A 108 20.30 9.46 7.28
N ARG A 109 20.58 10.68 6.80
CA ARG A 109 21.95 11.21 6.83
C ARG A 109 22.24 11.79 8.21
N GLY A 110 23.42 11.49 8.75
CA GLY A 110 23.93 12.12 9.98
C GLY A 110 24.08 13.64 9.83
N PRO A 111 24.24 14.37 10.95
CA PRO A 111 24.26 15.82 10.95
C PRO A 111 25.50 16.32 10.20
N VAL A 112 25.29 17.01 9.07
CA VAL A 112 26.34 17.80 8.41
C VAL A 112 25.91 19.26 8.45
N ASP A 113 26.86 20.07 8.90
CA ASP A 113 26.80 21.47 9.29
C ASP A 113 26.03 22.39 8.34
N THR A 114 25.21 23.24 8.96
CA THR A 114 24.71 24.57 8.56
C THR A 114 24.19 24.82 7.13
N THR A 115 22.99 25.39 7.08
CA THR A 115 22.26 25.93 5.90
C THR A 115 22.05 24.86 4.85
N ASP A 116 20.94 24.14 4.87
CA ASP A 116 19.69 24.66 4.34
C ASP A 116 18.51 23.88 4.96
N GLY A 117 17.52 24.59 5.52
CA GLY A 117 16.29 24.02 6.07
C GLY A 117 15.37 23.36 5.03
N THR A 118 15.93 22.82 3.95
CA THR A 118 15.23 22.25 2.79
C THR A 118 15.07 20.73 2.87
N TYR A 119 15.62 20.05 3.87
CA TYR A 119 15.54 18.59 3.97
C TYR A 119 14.19 18.11 4.52
N GLU A 120 13.60 18.83 5.49
CA GLU A 120 12.24 18.54 6.00
C GLU A 120 11.16 18.84 4.95
N GLU A 121 11.45 19.72 3.99
CA GLU A 121 10.57 20.04 2.86
C GLU A 121 10.59 18.97 1.73
N GLU A 122 11.56 18.06 1.72
CA GLU A 122 11.69 17.03 0.67
C GLU A 122 10.81 15.79 0.88
N TYR A 123 10.24 15.61 2.08
CA TYR A 123 9.10 14.72 2.34
C TYR A 123 7.79 15.45 2.09
N SER A 124 7.67 16.06 0.92
CA SER A 124 6.39 16.58 0.48
C SER A 124 5.47 15.38 0.21
N CYS A 125 4.36 15.26 0.94
CA CYS A 125 3.19 14.42 0.59
C CYS A 125 2.51 14.89 -0.72
N TRP A 126 3.30 15.48 -1.61
CA TRP A 126 3.00 16.15 -2.85
C TRP A 126 4.08 15.73 -3.87
N PRO A 127 3.71 14.98 -4.93
CA PRO A 127 2.37 14.52 -5.25
C PRO A 127 1.88 13.50 -4.20
N PRO A 128 0.58 13.54 -3.83
CA PRO A 128 0.03 12.58 -2.87
C PRO A 128 0.24 11.14 -3.38
N ALA A 129 0.43 10.20 -2.45
CA ALA A 129 0.60 8.77 -2.71
C ALA A 129 -0.71 8.13 -3.18
N VAL A 130 -1.13 8.51 -4.39
CA VAL A 130 -2.44 8.18 -4.96
C VAL A 130 -2.36 6.97 -5.86
N CYS A 131 -1.20 6.57 -6.38
CA CYS A 131 -1.15 5.55 -7.43
C CYS A 131 -1.50 4.16 -6.88
N MET A 132 -0.93 3.74 -5.74
CA MET A 132 -1.34 2.48 -5.10
C MET A 132 -2.80 2.50 -4.65
N ILE A 133 -3.27 3.62 -4.10
CA ILE A 133 -4.68 3.78 -3.70
C ILE A 133 -5.58 3.65 -4.93
N PHE A 134 -5.22 4.27 -6.05
CA PHE A 134 -5.98 4.20 -7.29
C PHE A 134 -6.03 2.78 -7.85
N ILE A 135 -4.89 2.07 -7.93
CA ILE A 135 -4.84 0.68 -8.38
C ILE A 135 -5.73 -0.20 -7.47
N SER A 136 -5.61 -0.05 -6.16
CA SER A 136 -6.45 -0.73 -5.17
C SER A 136 -7.95 -0.48 -5.37
N LEU A 137 -8.35 0.77 -5.65
CA LEU A 137 -9.74 1.10 -5.94
C LEU A 137 -10.24 0.42 -7.22
N VAL A 138 -9.42 0.39 -8.27
CA VAL A 138 -9.75 -0.30 -9.53
C VAL A 138 -9.92 -1.81 -9.30
N GLU A 139 -9.02 -2.43 -8.53
CA GLU A 139 -9.13 -3.85 -8.16
C GLU A 139 -10.43 -4.15 -7.41
N ILE A 140 -10.82 -3.32 -6.43
CA ILE A 140 -12.08 -3.47 -5.70
C ILE A 140 -13.28 -3.33 -6.64
N ILE A 141 -13.29 -2.31 -7.50
CA ILE A 141 -14.40 -2.06 -8.44
C ILE A 141 -14.58 -3.26 -9.37
N LEU A 142 -13.49 -3.76 -9.95
CA LEU A 142 -13.52 -4.90 -10.86
C LEU A 142 -13.93 -6.19 -10.14
N PHE A 143 -13.44 -6.42 -8.93
CA PHE A 143 -13.86 -7.56 -8.13
C PHE A 143 -15.36 -7.54 -7.81
N CYS A 144 -15.90 -6.38 -7.40
CA CYS A 144 -17.33 -6.19 -7.16
C CYS A 144 -18.15 -6.37 -8.43
N TYR A 145 -17.66 -5.88 -9.58
CA TYR A 145 -18.29 -6.06 -10.88
C TYR A 145 -18.37 -7.55 -11.27
N ASP A 146 -17.26 -8.29 -11.14
CA ASP A 146 -17.19 -9.72 -11.43
C ASP A 146 -18.09 -10.54 -10.48
N ALA A 147 -18.20 -10.11 -9.22
CA ALA A 147 -19.10 -10.70 -8.24
C ALA A 147 -20.57 -10.52 -8.57
N ALA A 148 -20.94 -9.34 -9.08
CA ALA A 148 -22.33 -9.05 -9.45
C ALA A 148 -22.78 -9.78 -10.73
N HIS A 149 -21.88 -10.08 -11.67
CA HIS A 149 -22.21 -10.66 -12.98
C HIS A 149 -22.08 -12.19 -13.05
N GLY A 150 -21.87 -12.87 -11.91
CA GLY A 150 -21.98 -14.33 -11.83
C GLY A 150 -20.87 -15.12 -12.51
N HIS A 151 -19.68 -14.53 -12.72
CA HIS A 151 -18.51 -15.24 -13.22
C HIS A 151 -17.82 -16.05 -12.09
N THR A 152 -18.57 -16.86 -11.35
CA THR A 152 -18.04 -17.72 -10.29
C THR A 152 -17.65 -19.08 -10.86
N GLN A 153 -16.39 -19.47 -10.71
CA GLN A 153 -15.95 -20.86 -10.89
C GLN A 153 -15.24 -21.31 -9.61
N GLY A 154 -15.80 -22.30 -8.92
CA GLY A 154 -15.33 -22.75 -7.60
C GLY A 154 -15.65 -21.75 -6.49
N ASP A 155 -14.76 -21.64 -5.49
CA ASP A 155 -14.93 -20.82 -4.28
C ASP A 155 -14.77 -19.29 -4.49
N GLY A 156 -14.87 -18.78 -5.73
CA GLY A 156 -14.67 -17.36 -6.01
C GLY A 156 -15.09 -16.85 -7.39
N THR A 157 -15.10 -15.53 -7.53
CA THR A 157 -15.39 -14.77 -8.75
C THR A 157 -14.11 -14.63 -9.58
N ILE A 158 -14.16 -14.88 -10.89
CA ILE A 158 -13.00 -14.77 -11.78
C ILE A 158 -13.34 -13.87 -12.97
N GLY A 159 -12.76 -12.67 -12.99
CA GLY A 159 -12.82 -11.76 -14.13
C GLY A 159 -12.11 -12.34 -15.36
N GLN A 160 -12.87 -12.86 -16.32
CA GLN A 160 -12.32 -13.49 -17.53
C GLN A 160 -11.67 -12.48 -18.51
N LEU A 161 -12.07 -11.21 -18.44
CA LEU A 161 -11.61 -10.21 -19.41
C LEU A 161 -10.14 -9.85 -19.23
N PHE A 162 -9.70 -9.62 -17.99
CA PHE A 162 -8.35 -9.14 -17.67
C PHE A 162 -7.38 -10.22 -17.18
N ILE A 163 -7.87 -11.42 -16.87
CA ILE A 163 -7.03 -12.56 -16.48
C ILE A 163 -5.93 -12.85 -17.49
N TYR A 164 -4.76 -13.26 -17.00
CA TYR A 164 -3.76 -13.85 -17.87
C TYR A 164 -4.25 -15.21 -18.35
N ASN A 165 -4.46 -15.33 -19.66
CA ASN A 165 -4.90 -16.56 -20.29
C ASN A 165 -3.76 -17.13 -21.16
N PRO A 166 -3.20 -18.31 -20.82
CA PRO A 166 -2.08 -18.91 -21.55
C PRO A 166 -2.40 -19.26 -23.01
N HIS A 167 -3.67 -19.35 -23.37
CA HIS A 167 -4.11 -19.60 -24.74
C HIS A 167 -4.29 -18.32 -25.57
N LYS A 168 -4.19 -17.15 -24.94
CA LYS A 168 -4.36 -15.84 -25.57
C LYS A 168 -3.12 -14.95 -25.41
N ARG A 169 -1.92 -15.54 -25.50
CA ARG A 169 -0.64 -14.81 -25.31
C ARG A 169 -0.40 -13.68 -26.32
N GLN A 170 -1.09 -13.70 -27.46
CA GLN A 170 -1.06 -12.61 -28.43
C GLN A 170 -1.76 -11.34 -27.90
N GLU A 171 -2.66 -11.48 -26.92
CA GLU A 171 -3.30 -10.38 -26.20
C GLU A 171 -2.32 -9.83 -25.14
N ALA A 172 -1.25 -9.16 -25.58
CA ALA A 172 -0.10 -8.77 -24.75
C ALA A 172 -0.47 -7.97 -23.48
N TRP A 173 -1.58 -7.24 -23.49
CA TRP A 173 -2.08 -6.53 -22.30
C TRP A 173 -2.37 -7.47 -21.12
N ARG A 174 -2.70 -8.74 -21.38
CA ARG A 174 -2.97 -9.76 -20.34
C ARG A 174 -1.75 -10.08 -19.47
N PHE A 175 -0.54 -9.79 -19.93
CA PHE A 175 0.67 -9.91 -19.11
C PHE A 175 0.77 -8.85 -18.02
N ILE A 176 -0.07 -7.81 -18.08
CA ILE A 176 -0.14 -6.72 -17.08
C ILE A 176 -1.50 -6.70 -16.39
N THR A 177 -2.59 -6.73 -17.16
CA THR A 177 -3.94 -6.49 -16.63
C THR A 177 -4.42 -7.56 -15.64
N TYR A 178 -3.76 -8.72 -15.60
CA TYR A 178 -4.09 -9.78 -14.65
C TYR A 178 -3.95 -9.34 -13.18
N MET A 179 -3.16 -8.28 -12.91
CA MET A 179 -3.04 -7.66 -11.59
C MET A 179 -4.37 -7.12 -11.07
N LEU A 180 -5.31 -6.77 -11.96
CA LEU A 180 -6.56 -6.09 -11.63
C LEU A 180 -7.70 -7.03 -11.22
N VAL A 181 -7.52 -8.35 -11.38
CA VAL A 181 -8.56 -9.35 -11.11
C VAL A 181 -8.07 -10.31 -10.03
N HIS A 182 -8.96 -10.76 -9.16
CA HIS A 182 -8.60 -11.59 -8.00
C HIS A 182 -9.54 -12.79 -7.86
N VAL A 183 -8.99 -13.94 -7.49
CA VAL A 183 -9.76 -15.15 -7.18
C VAL A 183 -10.10 -15.14 -5.68
N GLY A 184 -11.27 -14.62 -5.35
CA GLY A 184 -11.81 -14.63 -3.99
C GLY A 184 -11.43 -13.44 -3.09
N VAL A 185 -12.23 -13.25 -2.04
CA VAL A 185 -12.17 -12.08 -1.14
C VAL A 185 -10.89 -12.05 -0.32
N VAL A 186 -10.45 -13.20 0.22
CA VAL A 186 -9.23 -13.27 1.05
C VAL A 186 -7.99 -12.91 0.22
N HIS A 187 -7.92 -13.41 -1.01
CA HIS A 187 -6.80 -13.11 -1.90
C HIS A 187 -6.76 -11.62 -2.27
N LEU A 188 -7.89 -10.99 -2.56
CA LEU A 188 -7.98 -9.54 -2.76
C LEU A 188 -7.55 -8.77 -1.50
N LEU A 189 -8.11 -9.11 -0.34
CA LEU A 189 -7.87 -8.40 0.91
C LEU A 189 -6.39 -8.37 1.30
N VAL A 190 -5.70 -9.51 1.21
CA VAL A 190 -4.28 -9.61 1.55
C VAL A 190 -3.43 -8.81 0.56
N ASN A 191 -3.72 -8.87 -0.75
CA ASN A 191 -3.01 -8.05 -1.74
C ASN A 191 -3.18 -6.56 -1.45
N LEU A 192 -4.41 -6.10 -1.20
CA LEU A 192 -4.70 -4.69 -0.90
C LEU A 192 -3.99 -4.22 0.37
N LEU A 193 -4.00 -5.04 1.43
CA LEU A 193 -3.36 -4.70 2.70
C LEU A 193 -1.86 -4.49 2.49
N VAL A 194 -1.17 -5.45 1.88
CA VAL A 194 0.29 -5.36 1.68
C VAL A 194 0.62 -4.26 0.67
N GLN A 195 -0.14 -4.13 -0.42
CA GLN A 195 0.02 -3.09 -1.44
C GLN A 195 -0.07 -1.68 -0.84
N LEU A 196 -1.08 -1.41 -0.02
CA LEU A 196 -1.25 -0.10 0.59
C LEU A 196 -0.22 0.13 1.69
N PHE A 197 0.00 -0.86 2.56
CA PHE A 197 0.91 -0.73 3.70
C PHE A 197 2.37 -0.50 3.29
N LEU A 198 2.83 -1.17 2.23
CA LEU A 198 4.21 -1.04 1.73
C LEU A 198 4.34 -0.02 0.60
N GLY A 199 3.35 0.03 -0.29
CA GLY A 199 3.41 0.87 -1.48
C GLY A 199 3.24 2.35 -1.18
N VAL A 200 2.27 2.74 -0.32
CA VAL A 200 2.03 4.16 0.00
C VAL A 200 3.26 4.82 0.63
N PRO A 201 3.94 4.22 1.64
CA PRO A 201 5.19 4.77 2.17
C PRO A 201 6.27 4.88 1.09
N LEU A 202 6.46 3.86 0.24
CA LEU A 202 7.42 3.95 -0.86
C LEU A 202 7.11 5.13 -1.79
N GLU A 203 5.84 5.41 -2.07
CA GLU A 203 5.43 6.52 -2.95
C GLU A 203 5.75 7.88 -2.33
N MET A 204 5.53 8.04 -1.03
CA MET A 204 5.83 9.28 -0.30
C MET A 204 7.32 9.62 -0.34
N VAL A 205 8.19 8.61 -0.42
CA VAL A 205 9.65 8.75 -0.32
C VAL A 205 10.31 8.85 -1.68
N HIS A 206 9.94 7.94 -2.57
CA HIS A 206 10.57 7.75 -3.86
C HIS A 206 9.80 8.40 -5.01
N ARG A 207 8.62 8.97 -4.74
CA ARG A 207 7.65 9.48 -5.72
C ARG A 207 6.90 8.36 -6.43
N TRP A 208 5.59 8.57 -6.62
CA TRP A 208 4.65 7.61 -7.19
C TRP A 208 5.14 6.92 -8.48
N TRP A 209 5.74 7.66 -9.42
CA TRP A 209 6.15 7.11 -10.71
C TRP A 209 7.29 6.09 -10.61
N ARG A 210 8.17 6.20 -9.60
CA ARG A 210 9.24 5.23 -9.37
C ARG A 210 8.68 3.92 -8.85
N VAL A 211 7.72 4.03 -7.93
CA VAL A 211 7.08 2.89 -7.29
C VAL A 211 6.18 2.15 -8.28
N VAL A 212 5.41 2.86 -9.11
CA VAL A 212 4.59 2.21 -10.13
C VAL A 212 5.45 1.50 -11.19
N LEU A 213 6.63 2.02 -11.53
CA LEU A 213 7.57 1.32 -12.42
C LEU A 213 8.05 -0.01 -11.81
N VAL A 214 8.43 0.00 -10.54
CA VAL A 214 8.82 -1.21 -9.79
C VAL A 214 7.66 -2.21 -9.74
N TYR A 215 6.46 -1.73 -9.41
CA TYR A 215 5.26 -2.56 -9.31
C TYR A 215 4.90 -3.22 -10.65
N LEU A 216 4.83 -2.44 -11.73
CA LEU A 216 4.53 -2.95 -13.06
C LEU A 216 5.63 -3.87 -13.61
N ALA A 217 6.90 -3.62 -13.28
CA ALA A 217 7.99 -4.53 -13.59
C ALA A 217 7.80 -5.89 -12.90
N GLY A 218 7.37 -5.88 -11.64
CA GLY A 218 7.00 -7.08 -10.89
C GLY A 218 5.90 -7.88 -11.54
N VAL A 219 4.80 -7.21 -11.89
CA VAL A 219 3.65 -7.80 -12.60
C VAL A 219 4.08 -8.41 -13.94
N ALA A 220 4.84 -7.66 -14.75
CA ALA A 220 5.29 -8.13 -16.05
C ALA A 220 6.24 -9.34 -15.94
N ALA A 221 7.20 -9.29 -15.01
CA ALA A 221 8.12 -10.39 -14.76
C ALA A 221 7.37 -11.62 -14.22
N GLY A 222 6.38 -11.41 -13.35
CA GLY A 222 5.56 -12.48 -12.77
C GLY A 222 4.79 -13.28 -13.82
N SER A 223 4.12 -12.60 -14.74
CA SER A 223 3.39 -13.25 -15.83
C SER A 223 4.31 -13.90 -16.86
N LEU A 224 5.41 -13.23 -17.25
CA LEU A 224 6.39 -13.81 -18.18
C LEU A 224 7.05 -15.06 -17.59
N ALA A 225 7.50 -15.03 -16.34
CA ALA A 225 8.12 -16.18 -15.71
C ALA A 225 7.15 -17.37 -15.61
N THR A 226 5.92 -17.12 -15.14
CA THR A 226 4.87 -18.15 -15.07
C THR A 226 4.55 -18.72 -16.45
N SER A 227 4.48 -17.88 -17.48
CA SER A 227 4.23 -18.36 -18.84
C SER A 227 5.26 -19.39 -19.28
N LEU A 228 6.52 -19.25 -18.87
CA LEU A 228 7.59 -20.15 -19.25
C LEU A 228 7.64 -21.40 -18.39
N THR A 229 7.45 -21.29 -17.07
CA THR A 229 7.55 -22.42 -16.14
C THR A 229 6.29 -23.28 -16.14
N ASP A 230 5.13 -22.64 -16.17
CA ASP A 230 3.81 -23.24 -16.02
C ASP A 230 2.87 -22.78 -17.16
N PRO A 231 3.12 -23.18 -18.42
CA PRO A 231 2.49 -22.62 -19.61
C PRO A 231 0.98 -22.88 -19.74
N LYS A 232 0.37 -23.62 -18.81
CA LYS A 232 -1.07 -23.93 -18.77
C LYS A 232 -1.83 -23.19 -17.65
N VAL A 233 -1.11 -22.44 -16.80
CA VAL A 233 -1.70 -21.77 -15.64
C VAL A 233 -2.28 -20.42 -16.02
N TYR A 234 -3.47 -20.12 -15.50
CA TYR A 234 -4.08 -18.80 -15.53
C TYR A 234 -3.56 -18.00 -14.34
N LEU A 235 -3.27 -16.71 -14.54
CA LEU A 235 -2.90 -15.82 -13.43
C LEU A 235 -3.98 -14.76 -13.23
N ALA A 236 -4.33 -14.56 -11.97
CA ALA A 236 -5.16 -13.47 -11.48
C ALA A 236 -4.58 -13.03 -10.13
N GLY A 237 -4.32 -11.75 -9.98
CA GLY A 237 -3.93 -11.13 -8.72
C GLY A 237 -2.77 -10.17 -8.85
N ALA A 238 -2.80 -9.12 -8.03
CA ALA A 238 -1.78 -8.09 -7.91
C ALA A 238 -0.43 -8.57 -7.35
N SER A 239 -0.35 -9.85 -6.94
CA SER A 239 0.73 -10.36 -6.11
C SER A 239 2.14 -10.24 -6.71
N GLY A 240 2.29 -10.29 -8.04
CA GLY A 240 3.58 -10.03 -8.70
C GLY A 240 4.10 -8.60 -8.43
N GLY A 241 3.20 -7.62 -8.38
CA GLY A 241 3.53 -6.24 -7.99
C GLY A 241 3.74 -6.08 -6.50
N VAL A 242 2.91 -6.73 -5.67
CA VAL A 242 3.06 -6.73 -4.20
C VAL A 242 4.43 -7.26 -3.76
N TYR A 243 4.85 -8.38 -4.34
CA TYR A 243 6.17 -8.95 -4.08
C TYR A 243 7.32 -8.06 -4.59
N ALA A 244 7.09 -7.31 -5.68
CA ALA A 244 8.04 -6.31 -6.11
C ALA A 244 8.16 -5.15 -5.11
N LEU A 245 7.07 -4.73 -4.44
CA LEU A 245 7.11 -3.72 -3.37
C LEU A 245 7.87 -4.22 -2.13
N ILE A 246 7.64 -5.48 -1.72
CA ILE A 246 8.40 -6.11 -0.64
C ILE A 246 9.90 -6.08 -0.96
N ALA A 247 10.28 -6.52 -2.16
CA ALA A 247 11.67 -6.55 -2.58
C ALA A 247 12.27 -5.15 -2.83
N ALA A 248 11.44 -4.16 -3.16
CA ALA A 248 11.86 -2.77 -3.28
C ALA A 248 12.27 -2.17 -1.93
N HIS A 249 11.62 -2.53 -0.83
CA HIS A 249 12.12 -2.16 0.50
C HIS A 249 13.47 -2.81 0.80
N ILE A 250 13.68 -4.07 0.41
CA ILE A 250 14.99 -4.73 0.52
C ILE A 250 16.04 -3.99 -0.32
N ALA A 251 15.69 -3.53 -1.54
CA ALA A 251 16.57 -2.69 -2.35
C ALA A 251 16.93 -1.38 -1.62
N THR A 252 15.96 -0.70 -1.00
CA THR A 252 16.19 0.50 -0.20
C THR A 252 17.12 0.23 0.99
N ILE A 253 16.92 -0.89 1.70
CA ILE A 253 17.80 -1.36 2.78
C ILE A 253 19.23 -1.57 2.27
N ILE A 254 19.41 -2.26 1.14
CA ILE A 254 20.74 -2.55 0.57
C ILE A 254 21.46 -1.26 0.16
N MET A 255 20.75 -0.32 -0.46
CA MET A 255 21.36 0.92 -0.95
C MET A 255 21.71 1.90 0.15
N ASN A 256 21.05 1.84 1.30
CA ASN A 256 21.18 2.84 2.35
C ASN A 256 21.35 2.19 3.74
N TRP A 257 22.12 1.09 3.78
CA TRP A 257 22.29 0.27 4.97
C TRP A 257 22.87 1.03 6.17
N SER A 258 23.82 1.93 5.93
CA SER A 258 24.51 2.68 7.00
C SER A 258 23.64 3.75 7.66
N GLU A 259 22.54 4.10 7.02
CA GLU A 259 21.67 5.23 7.32
C GLU A 259 20.37 4.79 7.99
N MET A 260 20.12 3.48 8.07
CA MET A 260 18.89 2.89 8.62
C MET A 260 19.12 2.37 10.04
N GLU A 261 18.44 2.95 11.03
CA GLU A 261 18.58 2.55 12.44
C GLU A 261 18.12 1.10 12.71
N PHE A 262 17.11 0.62 11.97
CA PHE A 262 16.46 -0.69 12.21
C PHE A 262 16.50 -1.65 11.01
N ALA A 263 17.48 -1.52 10.12
CA ALA A 263 17.58 -2.30 8.87
C ALA A 263 17.45 -3.83 9.06
N ILE A 264 18.08 -4.38 10.11
CA ILE A 264 18.07 -5.83 10.37
C ILE A 264 16.67 -6.31 10.76
N ILE A 265 15.98 -5.59 11.64
CA ILE A 265 14.63 -5.95 12.08
C ILE A 265 13.67 -5.90 10.89
N GLN A 266 13.76 -4.84 10.08
CA GLN A 266 12.94 -4.67 8.89
C GLN A 266 13.19 -5.79 7.86
N LEU A 267 14.45 -6.18 7.66
CA LEU A 267 14.80 -7.31 6.79
C LEU A 267 14.21 -8.63 7.32
N LEU A 268 14.29 -8.88 8.64
CA LEU A 268 13.72 -10.09 9.25
C LEU A 268 12.20 -10.15 9.09
N VAL A 269 11.49 -9.03 9.23
CA VAL A 269 10.04 -8.96 9.02
C VAL A 269 9.69 -9.32 7.58
N PHE A 270 10.37 -8.75 6.58
CA PHE A 270 10.10 -9.09 5.18
C PHE A 270 10.45 -10.53 4.82
N VAL A 271 11.55 -11.06 5.36
CA VAL A 271 11.91 -12.47 5.17
C VAL A 271 10.85 -13.39 5.79
N LEU A 272 10.36 -13.07 6.99
CA LEU A 272 9.30 -13.84 7.64
C LEU A 272 8.00 -13.81 6.83
N LEU A 273 7.55 -12.64 6.38
CA LEU A 273 6.35 -12.49 5.56
C LEU A 273 6.45 -13.29 4.25
N ALA A 274 7.58 -13.18 3.55
CA ALA A 274 7.81 -13.94 2.32
C ALA A 274 7.90 -15.45 2.57
N ALA A 275 8.54 -15.87 3.67
CA ALA A 275 8.65 -17.28 4.02
C ALA A 275 7.29 -17.91 4.37
N VAL A 276 6.43 -17.19 5.09
CA VAL A 276 5.08 -17.66 5.41
C VAL A 276 4.25 -17.82 4.13
N ASP A 277 4.22 -16.81 3.25
CA ASP A 277 3.40 -16.86 2.02
C ASP A 277 3.92 -17.88 0.99
N ILE A 278 5.23 -17.98 0.80
CA ILE A 278 5.81 -19.04 -0.04
C ILE A 278 5.56 -20.42 0.59
N GLY A 279 5.71 -20.53 1.91
CA GLY A 279 5.49 -21.76 2.65
C GLY A 279 4.05 -22.26 2.54
N THR A 280 3.06 -21.38 2.67
CA THR A 280 1.64 -21.75 2.48
C THR A 280 1.36 -22.16 1.05
N ALA A 281 1.87 -21.42 0.04
CA ALA A 281 1.70 -21.78 -1.37
C ALA A 281 2.31 -23.15 -1.72
N VAL A 282 3.50 -23.46 -1.19
CA VAL A 282 4.16 -24.77 -1.36
C VAL A 282 3.38 -25.87 -0.64
N TYR A 283 2.95 -25.62 0.60
CA TYR A 283 2.19 -26.60 1.39
C TYR A 283 0.83 -26.94 0.74
N ASP A 284 0.10 -25.95 0.25
CA ASP A 284 -1.20 -26.18 -0.39
C ASP A 284 -1.07 -26.97 -1.70
N ARG A 285 0.04 -26.76 -2.45
CA ARG A 285 0.34 -27.49 -3.69
C ARG A 285 0.71 -28.95 -3.45
N TYR A 286 1.64 -29.21 -2.54
CA TYR A 286 2.20 -30.56 -2.36
C TYR A 286 1.46 -31.41 -1.34
N TRP A 287 0.78 -30.77 -0.37
CA TRP A 287 0.15 -31.48 0.74
C TRP A 287 -1.38 -31.47 0.64
N ARG A 288 -1.99 -30.30 0.40
CA ARG A 288 -3.47 -30.21 0.36
C ARG A 288 -4.10 -30.53 -1.00
N HIS A 289 -3.32 -30.69 -2.07
CA HIS A 289 -3.83 -30.94 -3.43
C HIS A 289 -4.95 -29.96 -3.84
N VAL A 290 -4.92 -28.73 -3.32
CA VAL A 290 -5.91 -27.71 -3.65
C VAL A 290 -5.56 -27.21 -5.05
N ASN A 291 -6.50 -27.33 -6.00
CA ASN A 291 -6.34 -26.87 -7.39
C ASN A 291 -6.39 -25.33 -7.53
N GLN A 292 -5.75 -24.61 -6.60
CA GLN A 292 -5.55 -23.17 -6.68
C GLN A 292 -4.11 -22.97 -7.15
N ASN A 293 -3.91 -22.86 -8.47
CA ASN A 293 -2.60 -22.60 -9.07
C ASN A 293 -2.18 -21.14 -8.86
N ILE A 294 -2.08 -20.69 -7.61
CA ILE A 294 -1.55 -19.36 -7.30
C ILE A 294 -0.04 -19.41 -7.56
N GLY A 295 0.40 -18.54 -8.47
CA GLY A 295 1.74 -18.59 -9.04
C GLY A 295 2.82 -18.17 -8.07
N TYR A 296 3.35 -19.11 -7.29
CA TYR A 296 4.60 -18.89 -6.51
C TYR A 296 5.75 -18.40 -7.41
N VAL A 297 5.77 -18.82 -8.68
CA VAL A 297 6.70 -18.31 -9.70
C VAL A 297 6.46 -16.83 -9.98
N ALA A 298 5.20 -16.40 -10.04
CA ALA A 298 4.87 -14.98 -10.22
C ALA A 298 5.33 -14.15 -9.02
N HIS A 299 5.19 -14.68 -7.80
CA HIS A 299 5.66 -14.03 -6.57
C HIS A 299 7.19 -13.89 -6.58
N LEU A 300 7.91 -14.98 -6.87
CA LEU A 300 9.36 -14.99 -6.92
C LEU A 300 9.92 -14.06 -8.01
N ALA A 301 9.37 -14.15 -9.23
CA ALA A 301 9.79 -13.29 -10.33
C ALA A 301 9.46 -11.82 -10.07
N GLY A 302 8.31 -11.55 -9.44
CA GLY A 302 7.94 -10.24 -8.94
C GLY A 302 8.97 -9.67 -7.96
N ALA A 303 9.38 -10.47 -6.96
CA ALA A 303 10.41 -10.07 -6.00
C ALA A 303 11.77 -9.81 -6.66
N VAL A 304 12.21 -10.69 -7.57
CA VAL A 304 13.47 -10.49 -8.32
C VAL A 304 13.41 -9.20 -9.14
N ALA A 305 12.31 -8.94 -9.85
CA ALA A 305 12.12 -7.70 -10.59
C ALA A 305 12.10 -6.48 -9.67
N GLY A 306 11.40 -6.55 -8.54
CA GLY A 306 11.35 -5.47 -7.56
C GLY A 306 12.71 -5.11 -6.97
N LEU A 307 13.55 -6.11 -6.68
CA LEU A 307 14.92 -5.90 -6.22
C LEU A 307 15.78 -5.23 -7.30
N LEU A 308 15.79 -5.79 -8.52
CA LEU A 308 16.64 -5.30 -9.61
C LEU A 308 16.23 -3.89 -10.08
N VAL A 309 14.94 -3.68 -10.31
CA VAL A 309 14.40 -2.37 -10.71
C VAL A 309 14.46 -1.40 -9.54
N GLY A 310 14.26 -1.86 -8.30
CA GLY A 310 14.39 -1.06 -7.09
C GLY A 310 15.79 -0.45 -6.95
N ILE A 311 16.84 -1.25 -7.09
CA ILE A 311 18.25 -0.78 -7.12
C ILE A 311 18.46 0.27 -8.23
N GLY A 312 17.80 0.06 -9.38
CA GLY A 312 17.94 0.91 -10.56
C GLY A 312 17.24 2.27 -10.43
N VAL A 313 16.04 2.25 -9.85
CA VAL A 313 15.06 3.33 -9.95
C VAL A 313 14.88 4.04 -8.63
N LEU A 314 14.98 3.42 -7.46
CA LEU A 314 14.71 4.12 -6.19
C LEU A 314 15.81 5.13 -5.85
N ARG A 315 15.48 6.07 -4.97
CA ARG A 315 16.42 7.14 -4.57
C ARG A 315 17.56 6.51 -3.76
N ASN A 316 18.78 6.84 -4.16
CA ASN A 316 20.01 6.51 -3.45
C ASN A 316 20.57 7.83 -2.87
N LEU A 317 20.66 7.89 -1.55
CA LEU A 317 21.02 9.11 -0.81
C LEU A 317 22.52 9.44 -0.98
N GLU A 318 23.41 8.45 -0.87
CA GLU A 318 24.86 8.61 -1.02
C GLU A 318 25.42 7.75 -2.14
N LYS A 319 25.78 8.38 -3.27
CA LYS A 319 26.33 7.64 -4.41
C LYS A 319 27.77 7.21 -4.15
N ARG A 320 27.97 5.93 -3.83
CA ARG A 320 29.29 5.28 -3.78
C ARG A 320 29.67 4.70 -5.14
N LYS A 321 30.98 4.56 -5.40
CA LYS A 321 31.48 4.07 -6.72
C LYS A 321 31.03 2.64 -7.05
N TRP A 322 30.83 1.79 -6.03
CA TRP A 322 30.40 0.40 -6.22
C TRP A 322 28.92 0.30 -6.63
N GLU A 323 28.07 1.21 -6.16
CA GLU A 323 26.64 1.24 -6.49
C GLU A 323 26.41 1.50 -7.98
N LYS A 324 27.27 2.28 -8.64
CA LYS A 324 27.19 2.46 -10.10
C LYS A 324 27.38 1.12 -10.84
N ARG A 325 28.26 0.25 -10.34
CA ARG A 325 28.46 -1.09 -10.92
C ARG A 325 27.26 -1.99 -10.64
N LEU A 326 26.74 -1.95 -9.41
CA LEU A 326 25.54 -2.69 -9.02
C LEU A 326 24.33 -2.26 -9.84
N TRP A 327 24.16 -0.96 -10.07
CA TRP A 327 23.10 -0.38 -10.91
C TRP A 327 23.15 -0.93 -12.33
N TRP A 328 24.32 -0.88 -12.99
CA TRP A 328 24.48 -1.44 -14.33
C TRP A 328 24.24 -2.94 -14.37
N ALA A 329 24.73 -3.68 -13.37
CA ALA A 329 24.46 -5.12 -13.26
C ALA A 329 22.96 -5.40 -13.16
N ALA A 330 22.25 -4.66 -12.30
CA ALA A 330 20.81 -4.82 -12.09
C ALA A 330 20.00 -4.53 -13.38
N VAL A 331 20.34 -3.44 -14.08
CA VAL A 331 19.71 -3.08 -15.37
C VAL A 331 19.96 -4.16 -16.42
N VAL A 332 21.20 -4.61 -16.58
CA VAL A 332 21.55 -5.63 -17.58
C VAL A 332 20.85 -6.94 -17.27
N ILE A 333 20.83 -7.39 -16.02
CA ILE A 333 20.17 -8.64 -15.61
C ILE A 333 18.66 -8.54 -15.87
N TYR A 334 18.01 -7.48 -15.40
CA TYR A 334 16.57 -7.31 -15.60
C TYR A 334 16.19 -7.26 -17.08
N CYS A 335 16.87 -6.44 -17.88
CA CYS A 335 16.61 -6.34 -19.31
C CYS A 335 16.85 -7.67 -20.04
N SER A 336 17.88 -8.42 -19.64
CA SER A 336 18.16 -9.74 -20.24
C SER A 336 17.07 -10.75 -19.91
N LEU A 337 16.61 -10.81 -18.66
CA LEU A 337 15.52 -11.70 -18.23
C LEU A 337 14.20 -11.37 -18.95
N MET A 338 13.85 -10.09 -19.03
CA MET A 338 12.65 -9.64 -19.72
C MET A 338 12.72 -9.93 -21.22
N ALA A 339 13.86 -9.64 -21.86
CA ALA A 339 14.08 -9.96 -23.28
C ALA A 339 13.97 -11.47 -23.53
N ALA A 340 14.60 -12.30 -22.70
CA ALA A 340 14.49 -13.75 -22.79
C ALA A 340 13.04 -14.23 -22.65
N GLY A 341 12.30 -13.69 -21.67
CA GLY A 341 10.88 -13.98 -21.45
C GLY A 341 9.99 -13.64 -22.65
N ILE A 342 10.19 -12.46 -23.23
CA ILE A 342 9.45 -11.97 -24.39
C ILE A 342 9.79 -12.78 -25.63
N LEU A 343 11.09 -12.97 -25.92
CA LEU A 343 11.56 -13.74 -27.08
C LEU A 343 11.08 -15.19 -27.02
N ALA A 344 11.13 -15.82 -25.85
CA ALA A 344 10.60 -17.18 -25.66
C ALA A 344 9.09 -17.24 -25.92
N ASN A 345 8.31 -16.24 -25.48
CA ASN A 345 6.89 -16.18 -25.80
C ASN A 345 6.60 -15.98 -27.30
N ILE A 346 7.44 -15.25 -28.02
CA ILE A 346 7.27 -14.99 -29.46
C ILE A 346 7.69 -16.20 -30.29
N PHE A 347 8.88 -16.75 -30.01
CA PHE A 347 9.53 -17.72 -30.91
C PHE A 347 9.34 -19.18 -30.48
N TRP A 348 9.13 -19.48 -29.20
CA TRP A 348 9.01 -20.85 -28.71
C TRP A 348 7.56 -21.35 -28.67
N THR A 349 6.87 -21.28 -29.82
CA THR A 349 5.42 -21.57 -29.90
C THR A 349 5.06 -23.02 -29.55
N GLU A 350 5.94 -23.99 -29.82
CA GLU A 350 5.75 -25.41 -29.52
C GLU A 350 5.52 -25.70 -28.03
N ARG A 351 6.19 -24.94 -27.13
CA ARG A 351 6.04 -25.11 -25.67
C ARG A 351 4.63 -24.79 -25.18
N PHE A 352 3.86 -24.05 -25.95
CA PHE A 352 2.54 -23.54 -25.59
C PHE A 352 1.39 -24.21 -26.36
N GLN A 353 1.67 -25.26 -27.14
CA GLN A 353 0.62 -25.99 -27.86
C GLN A 353 -0.32 -26.70 -26.88
N LYS A 354 -1.63 -26.67 -27.19
CA LYS A 354 -2.62 -27.45 -26.45
C LYS A 354 -2.33 -28.93 -26.71
N SER A 355 -2.08 -29.69 -25.65
CA SER A 355 -2.17 -31.15 -25.72
C SER A 355 -3.60 -31.48 -26.17
N HIS A 356 -3.72 -32.00 -27.39
CA HIS A 356 -4.98 -32.38 -28.02
C HIS A 356 -5.76 -33.41 -27.20
#